data_AF-A0A1H4JP05-F1
#
_entry.id   AF-A0A1H4JP05-F1
#
_cell.length_a   1.000
_cell.length_b   1.000
_cell.length_c   1.000
_cell.angle_alpha   90.00
_cell.angle_beta   90.00
_cell.angle_gamma   90.00
#
_symmetry.space_group_name_H-M   'P 1'
#
loop_
_entity.id
_entity.type
_entity.pdbx_description
1 polymer ?
#
loop_
_entity_poly.entity_id
_entity_poly.type
_entity_poly.pdbx_seq_one_letter_code
_entity_poly.pdbx_strand_id
1 'polypeptide(L)'
;MVDVQNDFCEGGSLAVAGGACVAADIGDLLHRWSSQVPGAPTYDLVVATKDHHVDPGEHWSLKPDFVDSWPVHCKVGTEGAGFHPNLDPQPFDEVFFKGEHEAAYSGFEGRTTTGDDLAGWLRTRGVDEVDVCGIATDHCVRATALDSAREGFDTRVLTALCAGVAEETTAAAILEMTAAGVEIA
;
A
#
# COMPACT_ATOMS: atom_id res chain seq x y z
N MET A 1 5.65 -1.05 -0.04
CA MET A 1 4.85 0.04 -0.65
C MET A 1 3.43 -0.45 -0.87
N VAL A 2 2.44 0.31 -0.40
CA VAL A 2 1.02 -0.07 -0.44
C VAL A 2 0.28 0.67 -1.55
N ASP A 3 -0.27 -0.08 -2.50
CA ASP A 3 -1.34 0.31 -3.43
C ASP A 3 -1.14 1.67 -4.17
N VAL A 4 0.07 1.99 -4.63
CA VAL A 4 0.33 3.18 -5.45
C VAL A 4 -0.13 2.94 -6.91
N GLN A 5 -1.43 2.83 -7.10
CA GLN A 5 -2.08 2.50 -8.38
C GLN A 5 -2.81 3.70 -8.98
N ASN A 6 -3.04 3.66 -10.29
CA ASN A 6 -3.68 4.72 -11.06
C ASN A 6 -5.05 5.11 -10.50
N ASP A 7 -5.87 4.14 -10.12
CA ASP A 7 -7.22 4.42 -9.60
C ASP A 7 -7.23 5.20 -8.28
N PHE A 8 -6.15 5.12 -7.50
CA PHE A 8 -6.01 5.82 -6.22
C PHE A 8 -5.32 7.18 -6.34
N CYS A 9 -4.89 7.57 -7.54
CA CYS A 9 -4.26 8.87 -7.80
C CYS A 9 -5.21 9.81 -8.58
N GLU A 10 -4.85 11.08 -8.70
CA GLU A 10 -5.65 12.07 -9.41
C GLU A 10 -6.01 11.64 -10.84
N GLY A 11 -7.32 11.66 -11.16
CA GLY A 11 -7.86 11.18 -12.43
C GLY A 11 -8.34 9.73 -12.41
N GLY A 12 -7.97 8.96 -11.37
CA GLY A 12 -8.48 7.63 -11.10
C GLY A 12 -9.92 7.59 -10.58
N SER A 13 -10.52 6.40 -10.55
CA SER A 13 -11.91 6.20 -10.10
C SER A 13 -12.12 6.39 -8.59
N LEU A 14 -11.06 6.25 -7.78
CA LEU A 14 -11.08 6.39 -6.33
C LEU A 14 -9.88 7.22 -5.86
N ALA A 15 -9.71 8.39 -6.49
CA ALA A 15 -8.54 9.24 -6.31
C ALA A 15 -8.39 9.75 -4.86
N VAL A 16 -7.17 9.64 -4.34
CA VAL A 16 -6.72 10.28 -3.08
C VAL A 16 -5.87 11.49 -3.43
N ALA A 17 -6.22 12.66 -2.88
CA ALA A 17 -5.49 13.90 -3.16
C ALA A 17 -4.03 13.78 -2.67
N GLY A 18 -3.08 14.15 -3.53
CA GLY A 18 -1.65 14.00 -3.30
C GLY A 18 -1.08 12.64 -3.72
N GLY A 19 -1.90 11.70 -4.20
CA GLY A 19 -1.47 10.37 -4.61
C GLY A 19 -0.39 10.39 -5.68
N ALA A 20 -0.53 11.24 -6.71
CA ALA A 20 0.48 11.37 -7.76
C ALA A 20 1.82 11.96 -7.26
N CYS A 21 1.80 12.81 -6.22
CA CYS A 21 3.02 13.32 -5.57
C CYS A 21 3.70 12.23 -4.75
N VAL A 22 2.93 11.49 -3.93
CA VAL A 22 3.44 10.35 -3.17
C VAL A 22 4.06 9.30 -4.08
N ALA A 23 3.45 9.03 -5.24
CA ALA A 23 4.03 8.14 -6.24
C ALA A 23 5.41 8.61 -6.71
N ALA A 24 5.59 9.91 -6.96
CA ALA A 24 6.87 10.48 -7.36
C ALA A 24 7.91 10.42 -6.22
N ASP A 25 7.53 10.80 -4.99
CA ASP A 25 8.43 10.82 -3.84
C ASP A 25 8.92 9.41 -3.46
N ILE A 26 8.04 8.41 -3.55
CA ILE A 26 8.43 7.00 -3.38
C ILE A 26 9.34 6.55 -4.52
N GLY A 27 9.05 6.92 -5.77
CA GLY A 27 9.90 6.62 -6.92
C GLY A 27 11.32 7.17 -6.75
N ASP A 28 11.44 8.42 -6.29
CA ASP A 28 12.72 9.07 -5.99
C ASP A 28 13.49 8.36 -4.87
N LEU A 29 12.80 7.96 -3.79
CA LEU A 29 13.40 7.18 -2.70
C LEU A 29 14.01 5.88 -3.22
N LEU A 30 13.24 5.11 -3.98
CA LEU A 30 13.63 3.81 -4.49
C LEU A 30 14.72 3.91 -5.56
N HIS A 31 14.70 4.95 -6.39
CA HIS A 31 15.79 5.25 -7.32
C HIS A 31 17.10 5.53 -6.58
N ARG A 32 17.04 6.36 -5.52
CA ARG A 32 18.22 6.69 -4.70
C ARG A 32 18.79 5.48 -3.95
N TRP A 33 17.91 4.64 -3.41
CA TRP A 33 18.29 3.38 -2.76
C TRP A 33 18.96 2.42 -3.76
N SER A 34 18.30 2.11 -4.88
CA SER A 34 18.80 1.16 -5.88
C SER A 34 20.08 1.64 -6.57
N SER A 35 20.24 2.96 -6.75
CA SER A 35 21.46 3.57 -7.29
C SER A 35 22.56 3.80 -6.25
N GLN A 36 22.35 3.38 -4.99
CA GLN A 36 23.30 3.50 -3.88
C GLN A 36 23.81 4.93 -3.67
N VAL A 37 22.92 5.92 -3.81
CA VAL A 37 23.27 7.34 -3.61
C VAL A 37 23.71 7.55 -2.16
N PRO A 38 24.84 8.25 -1.90
CA PRO A 38 25.29 8.51 -0.53
C PRO A 38 24.20 9.18 0.32
N GLY A 39 23.92 8.59 1.49
CA GLY A 39 22.89 9.05 2.42
C GLY A 39 21.45 8.69 2.04
N ALA A 40 21.24 7.86 1.01
CA ALA A 40 19.96 7.19 0.81
C ALA A 40 19.72 6.14 1.92
N PRO A 41 18.46 5.87 2.30
CA PRO A 41 18.16 4.74 3.15
C PRO A 41 18.51 3.43 2.45
N THR A 42 18.78 2.42 3.26
CA THR A 42 19.14 1.07 2.81
C THR A 42 18.04 0.10 3.21
N TYR A 43 17.47 -0.58 2.22
CA TYR A 43 16.58 -1.71 2.41
C TYR A 43 17.22 -2.98 1.85
N ASP A 44 17.02 -4.11 2.53
CA ASP A 44 17.40 -5.43 2.01
C ASP A 44 16.42 -5.92 0.94
N LEU A 45 15.14 -5.54 1.08
CA LEU A 45 14.05 -5.93 0.20
C LEU A 45 13.07 -4.77 0.04
N VAL A 46 12.48 -4.62 -1.16
CA VAL A 46 11.38 -3.71 -1.42
C VAL A 46 10.27 -4.48 -2.12
N VAL A 47 9.11 -4.55 -1.48
CA VAL A 47 7.91 -5.20 -2.02
C VAL A 47 6.77 -4.22 -2.22
N ALA A 48 5.86 -4.56 -3.12
CA ALA A 48 4.65 -3.78 -3.38
C ALA A 48 3.39 -4.61 -3.13
N THR A 49 2.30 -3.94 -2.78
CA THR A 49 0.96 -4.52 -2.84
C THR A 49 0.15 -3.88 -3.96
N LYS A 50 -0.85 -4.62 -4.44
CA LYS A 50 -1.86 -4.12 -5.37
C LYS A 50 -3.22 -4.63 -4.98
N ASP A 51 -4.19 -3.74 -4.95
CA ASP A 51 -5.58 -4.13 -5.13
C ASP A 51 -5.77 -4.71 -6.53
N HIS A 52 -6.45 -5.85 -6.59
CA HIS A 52 -6.52 -6.69 -7.78
C HIS A 52 -7.89 -7.34 -7.95
N HIS A 53 -8.92 -6.53 -8.18
CA HIS A 53 -10.30 -7.01 -8.15
C HIS A 53 -10.75 -7.63 -9.48
N VAL A 54 -11.18 -8.90 -9.45
CA VAL A 54 -11.84 -9.58 -10.58
C VAL A 54 -13.36 -9.38 -10.47
N ASP A 55 -13.92 -9.77 -9.32
CA ASP A 55 -15.33 -9.60 -8.98
C ASP A 55 -15.50 -9.64 -7.45
N PRO A 56 -15.34 -8.51 -6.75
CA PRO A 56 -15.36 -8.44 -5.30
C PRO A 56 -16.78 -8.28 -4.71
N GLY A 57 -17.83 -8.53 -5.51
CA GLY A 57 -19.22 -8.50 -5.06
C GLY A 57 -19.67 -7.13 -4.53
N GLU A 58 -20.19 -7.11 -3.30
CA GLU A 58 -20.77 -5.91 -2.67
C GLU A 58 -19.74 -4.81 -2.37
N HIS A 59 -18.44 -5.11 -2.47
CA HIS A 59 -17.36 -4.11 -2.41
C HIS A 59 -17.51 -3.03 -3.48
N TRP A 60 -18.07 -3.36 -4.65
CA TRP A 60 -18.36 -2.40 -5.70
C TRP A 60 -19.84 -1.98 -5.71
N SER A 61 -20.05 -0.67 -5.75
CA SER A 61 -21.37 -0.05 -5.79
C SER A 61 -21.41 1.14 -6.75
N LEU A 62 -22.56 1.32 -7.43
CA LEU A 62 -22.85 2.55 -8.20
C LEU A 62 -23.22 3.73 -7.28
N LYS A 63 -23.51 3.46 -6.02
CA LYS A 63 -23.80 4.44 -4.96
C LYS A 63 -23.02 4.04 -3.71
N PRO A 64 -21.69 4.18 -3.74
CA PRO A 64 -20.84 3.80 -2.62
C PRO A 64 -21.13 4.66 -1.39
N ASP A 65 -21.00 4.06 -0.21
CA ASP A 65 -21.02 4.76 1.07
C ASP A 65 -19.64 5.24 1.51
N PHE A 66 -18.57 4.80 0.83
CA PHE A 66 -17.17 5.11 1.14
C PHE A 66 -16.76 4.65 2.55
N VAL A 67 -17.45 3.62 3.05
CA VAL A 67 -17.11 2.93 4.31
C VAL A 67 -16.83 1.46 3.99
N ASP A 68 -17.84 0.75 3.50
CA ASP A 68 -17.78 -0.68 3.17
C ASP A 68 -17.99 -0.94 1.67
N SER A 69 -18.39 0.09 0.91
CA SER A 69 -18.62 0.00 -0.53
C SER A 69 -18.00 1.17 -1.29
N TRP A 70 -17.52 0.87 -2.49
CA TRP A 70 -16.64 1.75 -3.28
C TRP A 70 -17.09 1.79 -4.76
N PRO A 71 -16.73 2.85 -5.53
CA PRO A 71 -16.87 2.79 -6.98
C PRO A 71 -16.01 1.65 -7.55
N VAL A 72 -16.24 1.23 -8.79
CA VAL A 72 -15.35 0.25 -9.45
C VAL A 72 -13.95 0.84 -9.56
N HIS A 73 -12.96 0.16 -8.98
CA HIS A 73 -11.55 0.56 -8.95
C HIS A 73 -10.66 -0.69 -9.02
N CYS A 74 -9.41 -0.54 -9.42
CA CYS A 74 -8.37 -1.56 -9.47
C CYS A 74 -8.81 -2.87 -10.14
N LYS A 75 -9.73 -2.76 -11.11
CA LYS A 75 -10.27 -3.90 -11.84
C LYS A 75 -9.19 -4.55 -12.71
N VAL A 76 -9.07 -5.87 -12.64
CA VAL A 76 -8.11 -6.62 -13.45
C VAL A 76 -8.28 -6.31 -14.94
N GLY A 77 -7.16 -5.99 -15.60
CA GLY A 77 -7.10 -5.69 -17.03
C GLY A 77 -7.44 -4.24 -17.41
N THR A 78 -7.69 -3.35 -16.44
CA THR A 78 -7.84 -1.91 -16.70
C THR A 78 -6.53 -1.17 -16.46
N GLU A 79 -6.43 0.04 -17.01
CA GLU A 79 -5.33 0.98 -16.72
C GLU A 79 -5.32 1.37 -15.24
N GLY A 80 -6.50 1.52 -14.62
CA GLY A 80 -6.66 1.89 -13.21
C GLY A 80 -5.95 0.93 -12.24
N ALA A 81 -5.86 -0.35 -12.57
CA ALA A 81 -5.13 -1.35 -11.79
C ALA A 81 -3.60 -1.28 -11.95
N GLY A 82 -3.06 -0.52 -12.91
CA GLY A 82 -1.62 -0.32 -13.09
C GLY A 82 -1.00 0.49 -11.94
N PHE A 83 0.31 0.33 -11.71
CA PHE A 83 1.04 1.26 -10.86
C PHE A 83 1.03 2.65 -11.49
N HIS A 84 1.04 3.70 -10.66
CA HIS A 84 1.06 5.07 -11.14
C HIS A 84 2.35 5.38 -11.94
N PRO A 85 2.30 6.05 -13.09
CA PRO A 85 3.47 6.27 -13.95
C PRO A 85 4.58 7.11 -13.28
N ASN A 86 4.24 8.00 -12.35
CA ASN A 86 5.26 8.75 -11.60
C ASN A 86 6.12 7.87 -10.70
N LEU A 87 5.69 6.64 -10.41
CA LEU A 87 6.48 5.68 -9.65
C LEU A 87 7.62 5.11 -10.50
N ASP A 88 7.55 5.14 -11.85
CA ASP A 88 8.48 4.68 -12.92
C ASP A 88 9.25 3.38 -12.61
N PRO A 89 9.15 2.32 -13.44
CA PRO A 89 9.18 0.93 -12.97
C PRO A 89 10.25 0.65 -11.91
N GLN A 90 9.80 0.30 -10.70
CA GLN A 90 10.68 0.06 -9.57
C GLN A 90 11.05 -1.41 -9.50
N PRO A 91 12.28 -1.74 -9.06
CA PRO A 91 12.76 -3.12 -8.94
C PRO A 91 12.19 -3.79 -7.70
N PHE A 92 10.86 -3.89 -7.62
CA PHE A 92 10.22 -4.64 -6.54
C PHE A 92 10.68 -6.08 -6.57
N ASP A 93 11.13 -6.59 -5.43
CA ASP A 93 11.51 -7.99 -5.26
C ASP A 93 10.30 -8.91 -5.40
N GLU A 94 9.11 -8.40 -5.05
CA GLU A 94 7.83 -9.10 -5.21
C GLU A 94 6.63 -8.14 -5.18
N VAL A 95 5.53 -8.57 -5.81
CA VAL A 95 4.23 -7.89 -5.78
C VAL A 95 3.14 -8.82 -5.23
N PHE A 96 2.44 -8.36 -4.20
CA PHE A 96 1.35 -9.09 -3.55
C PHE A 96 0.00 -8.54 -3.99
N PHE A 97 -0.84 -9.40 -4.55
CA PHE A 97 -2.17 -9.07 -5.05
C PHE A 97 -3.21 -9.41 -3.99
N LYS A 98 -4.12 -8.48 -3.69
CA LYS A 98 -5.20 -8.66 -2.72
C LYS A 98 -6.56 -8.33 -3.33
N GLY A 99 -7.61 -8.93 -2.78
CA GLY A 99 -9.01 -8.58 -3.08
C GLY A 99 -9.59 -9.16 -4.37
N GLU A 100 -9.08 -10.26 -4.92
CA GLU A 100 -9.59 -10.81 -6.21
C GLU A 100 -11.11 -11.02 -6.24
N HIS A 101 -11.67 -11.56 -5.16
CA HIS A 101 -13.07 -11.96 -5.06
C HIS A 101 -13.78 -11.47 -3.79
N GLU A 102 -13.13 -10.60 -3.02
CA GLU A 102 -13.67 -10.01 -1.80
C GLU A 102 -12.96 -8.67 -1.49
N ALA A 103 -13.47 -7.91 -0.53
CA ALA A 103 -12.78 -6.72 -0.03
C ALA A 103 -11.48 -7.12 0.70
N ALA A 104 -10.39 -6.39 0.46
CA ALA A 104 -9.13 -6.60 1.16
C ALA A 104 -8.44 -5.25 1.43
N TYR A 105 -7.96 -5.05 2.63
CA TYR A 105 -7.37 -3.78 3.06
C TYR A 105 -5.89 -3.94 3.39
N SER A 106 -5.53 -4.98 4.11
CA SER A 106 -4.16 -5.23 4.54
C SER A 106 -3.33 -5.90 3.45
N GLY A 107 -2.09 -5.45 3.27
CA GLY A 107 -1.11 -6.12 2.42
C GLY A 107 -0.84 -7.56 2.82
N PHE A 108 -1.09 -7.92 4.09
CA PHE A 108 -0.94 -9.29 4.59
C PHE A 108 -2.03 -10.26 4.10
N GLU A 109 -3.12 -9.73 3.55
CA GLU A 109 -4.13 -10.51 2.82
C GLU A 109 -3.65 -10.86 1.40
N GLY A 110 -2.62 -10.15 0.92
CA GLY A 110 -2.06 -10.31 -0.41
C GLY A 110 -1.34 -11.65 -0.61
N ARG A 111 -1.29 -12.07 -1.87
CA ARG A 111 -0.56 -13.25 -2.34
C ARG A 111 0.28 -12.92 -3.56
N THR A 112 1.43 -13.56 -3.69
CA THR A 112 2.18 -13.54 -4.94
C THR A 112 1.41 -14.32 -6.03
N THR A 113 1.84 -14.21 -7.29
CA THR A 113 1.27 -15.04 -8.37
C THR A 113 1.49 -16.55 -8.17
N THR A 114 2.45 -16.94 -7.33
CA THR A 114 2.73 -18.33 -6.93
C THR A 114 1.95 -18.76 -5.70
N GLY A 115 1.24 -17.84 -5.03
CA GLY A 115 0.39 -18.12 -3.88
C GLY A 115 1.06 -17.97 -2.51
N ASP A 116 2.25 -17.38 -2.45
CA ASP A 116 2.95 -17.12 -1.18
C ASP A 116 2.31 -15.93 -0.46
N ASP A 117 2.08 -16.04 0.84
CA ASP A 117 1.61 -14.93 1.68
C ASP A 117 2.77 -14.00 2.10
N LEU A 118 2.43 -12.73 2.36
CA LEU A 118 3.42 -11.69 2.67
C LEU A 118 4.23 -12.01 3.93
N ALA A 119 3.58 -12.43 5.02
CA ALA A 119 4.27 -12.71 6.29
C ALA A 119 5.29 -13.84 6.12
N GLY A 120 4.88 -14.97 5.56
CA GLY A 120 5.76 -16.11 5.28
C GLY A 120 6.89 -15.74 4.32
N TRP A 121 6.60 -14.97 3.27
CA TRP A 121 7.60 -14.53 2.30
C TRP A 121 8.68 -13.65 2.93
N LEU A 122 8.29 -12.71 3.81
CA LEU A 122 9.21 -11.87 4.57
C LEU A 122 10.03 -12.67 5.59
N ARG A 123 9.37 -13.53 6.38
CA ARG A 123 10.04 -14.34 7.41
C ARG A 123 11.06 -15.32 6.83
N THR A 124 10.76 -15.96 5.71
CA THR A 124 11.69 -16.88 5.04
C THR A 124 12.95 -16.18 4.52
N ARG A 125 12.93 -14.85 4.40
CA ARG A 125 14.06 -14.00 4.01
C ARG A 125 14.73 -13.30 5.20
N GLY A 126 14.30 -13.60 6.42
CA GLY A 126 14.91 -13.08 7.63
C GLY A 126 14.55 -11.63 7.97
N VAL A 127 13.45 -11.10 7.42
CA VAL A 127 12.97 -9.76 7.74
C VAL A 127 12.38 -9.73 9.17
N ASP A 128 12.79 -8.73 9.93
CA ASP A 128 12.31 -8.39 11.27
C ASP A 128 11.76 -6.95 11.35
N GLU A 129 12.32 -6.01 10.58
CA GLU A 129 11.89 -4.61 10.48
C GLU A 129 11.15 -4.30 9.16
N VAL A 130 10.07 -3.52 9.21
CA VAL A 130 9.26 -3.14 8.03
C VAL A 130 8.91 -1.65 8.06
N ASP A 131 9.29 -0.95 6.98
CA ASP A 131 8.80 0.39 6.66
C ASP A 131 7.58 0.31 5.72
N VAL A 132 6.50 0.98 6.10
CA VAL A 132 5.24 1.05 5.35
C VAL A 132 5.03 2.46 4.80
N CYS A 133 4.72 2.55 3.51
CA CYS A 133 4.36 3.79 2.80
C CYS A 133 3.32 3.50 1.72
N GLY A 134 2.66 4.52 1.18
CA GLY A 134 1.73 4.38 0.06
C GLY A 134 0.33 4.96 0.32
N ILE A 135 -0.70 4.32 -0.23
CA ILE A 135 -2.06 4.87 -0.27
C ILE A 135 -3.08 3.80 0.17
N ALA A 136 -4.13 4.11 0.93
CA ALA A 136 -4.36 5.33 1.69
C ALA A 136 -3.95 5.18 3.16
N THR A 137 -3.48 6.27 3.77
CA THR A 137 -2.98 6.33 5.17
C THR A 137 -4.00 5.78 6.16
N ASP A 138 -5.26 6.12 5.96
CA ASP A 138 -6.42 5.79 6.79
C ASP A 138 -7.11 4.46 6.44
N HIS A 139 -6.68 3.79 5.36
CA HIS A 139 -7.22 2.50 4.92
C HIS A 139 -6.12 1.45 4.82
N CYS A 140 -5.63 1.15 3.60
CA CYS A 140 -4.72 0.04 3.36
C CYS A 140 -3.38 0.19 4.10
N VAL A 141 -2.83 1.40 4.20
CA VAL A 141 -1.59 1.64 4.96
C VAL A 141 -1.79 1.33 6.44
N ARG A 142 -2.87 1.86 7.04
CA ARG A 142 -3.26 1.56 8.42
C ARG A 142 -3.42 0.07 8.65
N ALA A 143 -4.23 -0.61 7.83
CA ALA A 143 -4.49 -2.04 7.98
C ALA A 143 -3.20 -2.86 7.88
N THR A 144 -2.36 -2.55 6.88
CA THR A 144 -1.07 -3.21 6.67
C THR A 144 -0.12 -3.00 7.85
N ALA A 145 0.00 -1.78 8.37
CA ALA A 145 0.89 -1.47 9.49
C ALA A 145 0.43 -2.16 10.79
N LEU A 146 -0.88 -2.16 11.06
CA LEU A 146 -1.45 -2.86 12.22
C LEU A 146 -1.23 -4.37 12.15
N ASP A 147 -1.40 -4.97 10.98
CA ASP A 147 -1.14 -6.40 10.80
C ASP A 147 0.35 -6.72 10.84
N SER A 148 1.23 -5.87 10.30
CA SER A 148 2.69 -6.01 10.44
C SER A 148 3.12 -6.09 11.90
N ALA A 149 2.61 -5.16 12.73
CA ALA A 149 2.86 -5.17 14.17
C ALA A 149 2.28 -6.43 14.86
N ARG A 150 1.09 -6.89 14.43
CA ARG A 150 0.47 -8.12 14.97
C ARG A 150 1.25 -9.38 14.60
N GLU A 151 1.81 -9.44 13.40
CA GLU A 151 2.71 -10.50 12.92
C GLU A 151 4.09 -10.43 13.58
N GLY A 152 4.35 -9.42 14.41
CA GLY A 152 5.56 -9.26 15.22
C GLY A 152 6.75 -8.75 14.42
N PHE A 153 6.53 -7.89 13.43
CA PHE A 153 7.58 -7.10 12.79
C PHE A 153 7.70 -5.74 13.50
N ASP A 154 8.93 -5.26 13.66
CA ASP A 154 9.20 -3.90 14.09
C ASP A 154 8.78 -2.95 12.97
N THR A 155 7.65 -2.27 13.16
CA THR A 155 6.92 -1.61 12.08
C THR A 155 6.99 -0.10 12.23
N ARG A 156 7.35 0.58 11.13
CA ARG A 156 7.33 2.04 11.02
C ARG A 156 6.54 2.49 9.80
N VAL A 157 5.79 3.58 9.92
CA VAL A 157 5.04 4.20 8.81
C VAL A 157 5.72 5.51 8.45
N LEU A 158 6.13 5.63 7.18
CA LEU A 158 6.76 6.82 6.61
C LEU A 158 5.66 7.79 6.14
N THR A 159 5.15 8.62 7.04
CA THR A 159 3.96 9.45 6.79
C THR A 159 4.16 10.49 5.70
N ALA A 160 5.38 10.99 5.52
CA ALA A 160 5.74 11.86 4.41
C ALA A 160 5.61 11.19 3.03
N LEU A 161 5.54 9.86 3.00
CA LEU A 161 5.37 9.03 1.80
C LEU A 161 3.99 8.35 1.79
N CYS A 162 3.00 8.97 2.43
CA CYS A 162 1.63 8.48 2.44
C CYS A 162 0.64 9.58 2.04
N ALA A 163 -0.47 9.19 1.43
CA ALA A 163 -1.61 10.07 1.17
C ALA A 163 -2.84 9.52 1.90
N GLY A 164 -3.60 10.36 2.60
CA GLY A 164 -4.81 9.98 3.32
C GLY A 164 -6.07 10.46 2.61
N VAL A 165 -7.19 9.75 2.77
CA VAL A 165 -8.47 10.11 2.14
C VAL A 165 -9.04 11.39 2.74
N ALA A 166 -9.08 11.48 4.07
CA ALA A 166 -9.51 12.68 4.78
C ALA A 166 -8.66 12.95 6.02
N GLU A 167 -8.55 14.23 6.39
CA GLU A 167 -7.71 14.67 7.52
C GLU A 167 -8.12 14.02 8.84
N GLU A 168 -9.43 13.96 9.12
CA GLU A 168 -9.96 13.39 10.37
C GLU A 168 -9.70 11.89 10.48
N THR A 169 -9.97 11.12 9.41
CA THR A 169 -9.73 9.67 9.36
C THR A 169 -8.25 9.35 9.38
N THR A 170 -7.42 10.16 8.74
CA THR A 170 -5.95 10.05 8.78
C THR A 170 -5.42 10.27 10.20
N ALA A 171 -5.88 11.30 10.89
CA ALA A 171 -5.48 11.56 12.27
C ALA A 171 -5.89 10.40 13.21
N ALA A 172 -7.10 9.87 13.04
CA ALA A 172 -7.56 8.71 13.80
C ALA A 172 -6.71 7.45 13.52
N ALA A 173 -6.38 7.21 12.25
CA ALA A 173 -5.53 6.09 11.84
C ALA A 173 -4.12 6.16 12.45
N ILE A 174 -3.50 7.33 12.45
CA ILE A 174 -2.17 7.55 13.05
C ILE A 174 -2.20 7.26 14.55
N LEU A 175 -3.24 7.72 15.26
CA LEU A 175 -3.40 7.44 16.70
C LEU A 175 -3.55 5.95 16.98
N GLU A 176 -4.30 5.23 16.16
CA GLU A 176 -4.49 3.80 16.31
C GLU A 176 -3.20 3.01 16.05
N MET A 177 -2.49 3.33 14.96
CA MET A 177 -1.19 2.72 14.66
C MET A 177 -0.19 2.95 15.79
N THR A 178 -0.11 4.19 16.30
CA THR A 178 0.74 4.54 17.45
C THR A 178 0.38 3.71 18.69
N ALA A 179 -0.92 3.57 18.98
CA ALA A 179 -1.39 2.78 20.12
C ALA A 179 -1.08 1.28 19.99
N ALA A 180 -0.94 0.78 18.76
CA ALA A 180 -0.52 -0.59 18.46
C ALA A 180 1.00 -0.79 18.48
N GLY A 181 1.79 0.25 18.75
CA GLY A 181 3.25 0.19 18.82
C GLY A 181 3.96 0.40 17.49
N VAL A 182 3.25 0.86 16.45
CA VAL A 182 3.85 1.27 15.17
C VAL A 182 4.54 2.62 15.35
N GLU A 183 5.79 2.73 14.90
CA GLU A 183 6.51 4.01 14.85
C GLU A 183 5.94 4.88 13.71
N ILE A 184 5.70 6.16 14.00
CA ILE A 184 5.24 7.14 13.00
C ILE A 184 6.39 8.10 12.71
N ALA A 185 6.86 8.10 11.46
CA ALA A 185 8.03 8.87 11.01
C ALA A 185 7.73 9.82 9.86
#